data_AF-A0A7X7PJ67-F1
#
_entry.id   AF-A0A7X7PJ67-F1
#
_cell.length_a   1.000
_cell.length_b   1.000
_cell.length_c   1.000
_cell.angle_alpha   90.00
_cell.angle_beta   90.00
_cell.angle_gamma   90.00
#
_symmetry.space_group_name_H-M   'P 1'
#
loop_
_entity.id
_entity.type
_entity.pdbx_description
1 polymer ?
#
loop_
_entity_poly.entity_id
_entity_poly.type
_entity_poly.pdbx_seq_one_letter_code
_entity_poly.pdbx_strand_id
1 'polypeptide(L)'
;MRGHGRKRLAAIIPAIVALSIAGCVDERIVYRDRDVVGELPPNHGNFVGMSDTEATLTVCGNCHIGFQGEWEQTAHADAWATLQGSGHALEMCEACHTVNELGNVAVQAGGWTTTGDERYHNVQCESCHGPGLAHIQNPNDTNIPLAPLAVGLDMTMGCGECHRGAHHPFVDEWEQSRHANVVTAAADRAECQACHTGEGALAAWGIRADYLEKEDVAQPGNHLAITCGVCHDPHDATNEGQLLFPVSVPNEEQNLCMKCHHKRGTPDLASQGRGPHSPEGPLLLGYGGWWPPNMQFPDTLSTDTARIQATHGSEVNPQLCAGCHVNRIEVTDQLTGDFVFQSVGHLFEAIPCLDSNGVPVPGGNCSPTERTYQTCTGAGCHGSEAVARSLQQVATDRINELAEVLNGLLAQVPATEFNANDGLYTTAEGALFNYQLAADFPASAVHNPFLMEALLRASIRQVRDDYGLAVSSSVSLDRQLGIH
;
A
#
# COMPACT_ATOMS: atom_id res chain seq x y z
N MET A 1 -15.48 84.87 -5.36
CA MET A 1 -14.97 86.13 -5.96
C MET A 1 -13.68 85.74 -6.71
N ARG A 2 -13.66 85.64 -8.05
CA ARG A 2 -13.28 86.73 -9.01
C ARG A 2 -12.14 87.59 -8.46
N GLY A 3 -10.97 87.77 -9.07
CA GLY A 3 -10.40 87.44 -10.38
C GLY A 3 -8.89 87.82 -10.35
N HIS A 4 -8.04 87.13 -11.14
CA HIS A 4 -7.45 87.59 -12.42
C HIS A 4 -6.27 88.58 -12.35
N GLY A 5 -5.13 88.16 -12.93
CA GLY A 5 -4.14 89.04 -13.60
C GLY A 5 -2.65 88.78 -13.24
N ARG A 6 -1.99 87.73 -13.76
CA ARG A 6 -1.13 87.64 -14.97
C ARG A 6 0.14 88.53 -15.04
N LYS A 7 1.31 87.86 -15.16
CA LYS A 7 2.39 87.92 -16.21
C LYS A 7 3.53 86.95 -15.78
N ARG A 8 3.72 85.73 -16.37
CA ARG A 8 4.47 85.31 -17.61
C ARG A 8 5.94 85.80 -17.62
N LEU A 9 7.02 85.07 -17.95
CA LEU A 9 7.43 83.79 -18.60
C LEU A 9 8.88 83.52 -18.09
N ALA A 10 9.55 82.36 -18.09
CA ALA A 10 9.63 81.28 -19.07
C ALA A 10 10.17 80.00 -18.38
N ALA A 11 9.61 78.84 -18.70
CA ALA A 11 10.20 77.54 -18.40
C ALA A 11 10.24 76.73 -19.71
N ILE A 12 11.43 76.30 -20.07
CA ILE A 12 11.75 75.55 -21.29
C ILE A 12 11.56 74.07 -20.98
N ILE A 13 10.74 73.39 -21.77
CA ILE A 13 10.69 71.93 -21.91
C ILE A 13 11.48 71.58 -23.18
N PRO A 14 12.33 70.54 -23.12
CA PRO A 14 12.20 69.40 -24.04
C PRO A 14 12.14 68.11 -23.21
N ALA A 15 11.05 67.33 -23.33
CA ALA A 15 10.97 66.21 -24.26
C ALA A 15 12.13 65.20 -24.06
N ILE A 16 12.08 64.43 -22.98
CA ILE A 16 12.85 63.19 -22.86
C ILE A 16 12.10 62.13 -23.67
N VAL A 17 12.59 61.94 -24.89
CA VAL A 17 12.25 60.83 -25.78
C VAL A 17 13.00 59.59 -25.27
N ALA A 18 12.23 58.52 -25.07
CA ALA A 18 12.59 57.10 -25.06
C ALA A 18 14.08 56.72 -24.93
N LEU A 19 14.44 56.14 -23.79
CA LEU A 19 15.53 55.15 -23.71
C LEU A 19 15.05 53.96 -22.88
N SER A 20 14.32 53.07 -23.53
CA SER A 20 13.89 51.79 -22.97
C SER A 20 14.19 50.69 -23.97
N ILE A 21 15.46 50.50 -24.32
CA ILE A 21 15.98 49.30 -25.01
C ILE A 21 17.47 49.14 -24.63
N ALA A 22 17.90 47.88 -24.49
CA ALA A 22 19.26 47.38 -24.26
C ALA A 22 19.66 47.10 -22.79
N GLY A 23 18.82 46.34 -22.09
CA GLY A 23 19.26 45.37 -21.10
C GLY A 23 19.16 43.94 -21.66
N CYS A 24 19.58 43.73 -22.91
CA CYS A 24 19.83 42.38 -23.40
C CYS A 24 21.15 41.94 -22.77
N VAL A 25 21.09 41.09 -21.73
CA VAL A 25 22.25 40.27 -21.39
C VAL A 25 22.55 39.43 -22.63
N ASP A 26 23.78 39.52 -23.14
CA ASP A 26 24.31 38.50 -24.04
C ASP A 26 24.26 37.19 -23.26
N GLU A 27 23.19 36.41 -23.40
CA GLU A 27 23.22 34.98 -23.09
C GLU A 27 24.10 34.31 -24.12
N ARG A 28 25.41 34.48 -23.97
CA ARG A 28 26.37 33.62 -24.63
C ARG A 28 26.17 32.25 -23.98
N ILE A 29 25.38 31.38 -24.63
CA ILE A 29 25.34 29.96 -24.31
C ILE A 29 26.77 29.45 -24.50
N VAL A 30 27.49 29.33 -23.39
CA VAL A 30 28.79 28.67 -23.37
C VAL A 30 28.49 27.20 -23.24
N TYR A 31 28.52 26.49 -24.37
CA TYR A 31 28.62 25.04 -24.35
C TYR A 31 29.94 24.70 -23.66
N ARG A 32 29.83 24.18 -22.44
CA ARG A 32 30.96 23.58 -21.72
C ARG A 32 30.75 22.09 -21.80
N ASP A 33 31.72 21.39 -22.37
CA ASP A 33 31.83 19.95 -22.20
C ASP A 33 32.15 19.71 -20.72
N ARG A 34 31.13 19.38 -19.93
CA ARG A 34 31.31 18.85 -18.58
C ARG A 34 31.51 17.36 -18.76
N ASP A 35 32.66 16.85 -18.32
CA ASP A 35 32.82 15.41 -18.14
C ASP A 35 31.94 15.00 -16.95
N VAL A 36 30.78 14.40 -17.25
CA VAL A 36 29.76 14.02 -16.26
C VAL A 36 30.06 12.66 -15.64
N VAL A 37 30.79 11.81 -16.36
CA VAL A 37 31.09 10.43 -15.95
C VAL A 37 32.45 10.35 -15.24
N GLY A 38 33.40 11.17 -15.67
CA GLY A 38 34.79 11.07 -15.21
C GLY A 38 35.48 9.80 -15.71
N GLU A 39 36.67 9.53 -15.17
CA GLU A 39 37.37 8.27 -15.43
C GLU A 39 36.66 7.12 -14.72
N LEU A 40 36.29 6.07 -15.46
CA LEU A 40 35.69 4.86 -14.90
C LEU A 40 36.77 3.86 -14.46
N PRO A 41 36.60 3.17 -13.33
CA PRO A 41 37.55 2.15 -12.90
C PRO A 41 37.62 0.99 -13.92
N PRO A 42 38.78 0.31 -14.05
CA PRO A 42 38.87 -0.91 -14.84
C PRO A 42 37.82 -1.95 -14.40
N ASN A 43 37.27 -2.73 -15.32
CA ASN A 43 36.24 -3.75 -15.06
C ASN A 43 34.89 -3.22 -14.57
N HIS A 44 34.58 -1.93 -14.77
CA HIS A 44 33.31 -1.30 -14.38
C HIS A 44 32.05 -1.95 -14.99
N GLY A 45 32.14 -2.80 -16.01
CA GLY A 45 30.98 -3.51 -16.56
C GLY A 45 29.90 -2.61 -17.17
N ASN A 46 30.28 -1.41 -17.65
CA ASN A 46 29.40 -0.34 -18.11
C ASN A 46 28.55 0.36 -17.03
N PHE A 47 28.75 0.03 -15.75
CA PHE A 47 28.23 0.83 -14.66
C PHE A 47 29.00 2.14 -14.56
N VAL A 48 28.33 3.20 -14.10
CA VAL A 48 28.90 4.55 -13.97
C VAL A 48 28.91 5.07 -12.53
N GLY A 49 28.00 4.57 -11.68
CA GLY A 49 27.89 4.90 -10.27
C GLY A 49 27.69 6.39 -10.00
N MET A 50 28.27 6.85 -8.89
CA MET A 50 28.27 8.24 -8.49
C MET A 50 29.29 9.08 -9.27
N SER A 51 28.92 10.34 -9.50
CA SER A 51 29.79 11.40 -10.02
C SER A 51 30.46 12.19 -8.89
N ASP A 52 29.84 12.21 -7.70
CA ASP A 52 30.37 12.79 -6.47
C ASP A 52 29.85 11.97 -5.28
N THR A 53 30.75 11.24 -4.61
CA THR A 53 30.39 10.37 -3.48
C THR A 53 30.18 11.14 -2.18
N GLU A 54 30.81 12.31 -2.01
CA GLU A 54 30.63 13.15 -0.81
C GLU A 54 29.28 13.86 -0.83
N ALA A 55 28.81 14.24 -2.02
CA ALA A 55 27.51 14.84 -2.23
C ALA A 55 26.39 13.82 -2.51
N THR A 56 26.70 12.51 -2.51
CA THR A 56 25.75 11.43 -2.89
C THR A 56 25.12 11.65 -4.27
N LEU A 57 25.84 12.26 -5.22
CA LEU A 57 25.31 12.61 -6.54
C LEU A 57 25.61 11.52 -7.57
N THR A 58 24.56 10.82 -8.03
CA THR A 58 24.69 9.82 -9.11
C THR A 58 25.05 10.48 -10.45
N VAL A 59 25.70 9.75 -11.35
CA VAL A 59 25.91 10.24 -12.72
C VAL A 59 24.55 10.54 -13.39
N CYS A 60 23.53 9.71 -13.14
CA CYS A 60 22.17 9.87 -13.61
C CYS A 60 21.53 11.19 -13.15
N GLY A 61 21.79 11.59 -11.90
CA GLY A 61 21.25 12.81 -11.29
C GLY A 61 21.70 14.12 -11.92
N ASN A 62 22.76 14.10 -12.73
CA ASN A 62 23.18 15.27 -13.50
C ASN A 62 22.17 15.65 -14.62
N CYS A 63 21.36 14.70 -15.07
CA CYS A 63 20.29 14.92 -16.05
C CYS A 63 18.90 14.74 -15.43
N HIS A 64 18.74 13.78 -14.52
CA HIS A 64 17.48 13.43 -13.86
C HIS A 64 17.38 14.02 -12.45
N ILE A 65 17.46 15.34 -12.35
CA ILE A 65 17.61 16.07 -11.08
C ILE A 65 16.42 15.82 -10.12
N GLY A 66 15.20 15.65 -10.66
CA GLY A 66 14.02 15.32 -9.85
C GLY A 66 14.18 13.99 -9.13
N PHE A 67 14.37 12.91 -9.89
CA PHE A 67 14.59 11.57 -9.34
C PHE A 67 15.81 11.48 -8.42
N GLN A 68 16.88 12.23 -8.71
CA GLN A 68 18.04 12.32 -7.81
C GLN A 68 17.64 12.87 -6.44
N GLY A 69 16.96 14.03 -6.42
CA GLY A 69 16.59 14.68 -5.16
C GLY A 69 15.59 13.87 -4.34
N GLU A 70 14.76 13.05 -4.98
CA GLU A 70 13.83 12.13 -4.32
C GLU A 70 14.58 10.88 -3.79
N TRP A 71 15.41 10.24 -4.64
CA TRP A 71 16.20 9.05 -4.27
C TRP A 71 17.15 9.31 -3.10
N GLU A 72 17.78 10.48 -3.03
CA GLU A 72 18.66 10.88 -1.92
C GLU A 72 17.94 10.86 -0.55
N GLN A 73 16.61 10.91 -0.52
CA GLN A 73 15.82 10.82 0.72
C GLN A 73 15.46 9.38 1.10
N THR A 74 15.78 8.39 0.26
CA THR A 74 15.42 6.99 0.47
C THR A 74 16.49 6.26 1.28
N ALA A 75 16.10 5.19 1.97
CA ALA A 75 17.06 4.33 2.69
C ALA A 75 18.06 3.64 1.74
N HIS A 76 17.74 3.51 0.45
CA HIS A 76 18.64 2.98 -0.56
C HIS A 76 19.87 3.87 -0.79
N ALA A 77 19.71 5.18 -0.70
CA ALA A 77 20.82 6.14 -0.81
C ALA A 77 21.78 6.09 0.39
N ASP A 78 21.36 5.51 1.53
CA ASP A 78 22.15 5.34 2.75
C ASP A 78 22.50 3.87 3.06
N ALA A 79 22.24 2.97 2.11
CA ALA A 79 22.35 1.53 2.33
C ALA A 79 23.76 1.09 2.77
N TRP A 80 24.82 1.68 2.20
CA TRP A 80 26.19 1.34 2.57
C TRP A 80 26.49 1.76 4.01
N ALA A 81 26.18 3.01 4.36
CA ALA A 81 26.39 3.54 5.70
C ALA A 81 25.62 2.73 6.75
N THR A 82 24.38 2.35 6.44
CA THR A 82 23.54 1.49 7.30
C THR A 82 24.19 0.11 7.53
N LEU A 83 24.71 -0.52 6.47
CA LEU A 83 25.41 -1.80 6.58
C LEU A 83 26.67 -1.67 7.46
N GLN A 84 27.51 -0.68 7.19
CA GLN A 84 28.74 -0.47 7.96
C GLN A 84 28.43 -0.15 9.43
N GLY A 85 27.36 0.61 9.68
CA GLY A 85 26.86 0.93 11.03
C GLY A 85 26.30 -0.26 11.80
N SER A 86 25.95 -1.37 11.15
CA SER A 86 25.41 -2.57 11.81
C SER A 86 26.40 -3.29 12.72
N GLY A 87 27.71 -3.12 12.50
CA GLY A 87 28.76 -3.87 13.20
C GLY A 87 28.93 -5.33 12.72
N HIS A 88 28.17 -5.76 11.71
CA HIS A 88 28.15 -7.13 11.18
C HIS A 88 28.29 -7.18 9.65
N ALA A 89 28.88 -6.16 9.03
CA ALA A 89 29.09 -6.12 7.60
C ALA A 89 29.99 -7.27 7.12
N LEU A 90 29.52 -7.99 6.10
CA LEU A 90 30.23 -9.06 5.41
C LEU A 90 30.18 -8.81 3.90
N GLU A 91 31.13 -9.36 3.15
CA GLU A 91 31.19 -9.24 1.69
C GLU A 91 29.88 -9.69 1.00
N MET A 92 29.24 -10.75 1.53
CA MET A 92 27.94 -11.20 1.03
C MET A 92 26.81 -10.17 1.19
N CYS A 93 26.94 -9.24 2.14
CA CYS A 93 25.98 -8.16 2.36
C CYS A 93 26.28 -6.97 1.44
N GLU A 94 27.55 -6.73 1.11
CA GLU A 94 27.98 -5.60 0.28
C GLU A 94 27.35 -5.68 -1.12
N ALA A 95 27.17 -6.88 -1.67
CA ALA A 95 26.51 -7.07 -2.97
C ALA A 95 25.08 -6.49 -3.00
N CYS A 96 24.33 -6.56 -1.90
CA CYS A 96 22.98 -5.98 -1.83
C CYS A 96 22.97 -4.49 -1.45
N HIS A 97 24.11 -3.93 -1.02
CA HIS A 97 24.25 -2.57 -0.50
C HIS A 97 25.12 -1.67 -1.38
N THR A 98 25.37 -2.11 -2.61
CA THR A 98 26.18 -1.43 -3.63
C THR A 98 25.57 -1.62 -5.02
N VAL A 99 26.05 -0.85 -5.99
CA VAL A 99 25.77 -1.07 -7.41
C VAL A 99 26.65 -2.19 -7.95
N ASN A 100 26.04 -3.20 -8.53
CA ASN A 100 26.68 -4.29 -9.26
C ASN A 100 25.64 -5.00 -10.14
N GLU A 101 25.91 -6.22 -10.61
CA GLU A 101 25.00 -6.99 -11.45
C GLU A 101 23.69 -7.44 -10.79
N LEU A 102 23.60 -7.39 -9.45
CA LEU A 102 22.46 -7.86 -8.68
C LEU A 102 21.26 -6.91 -8.81
N GLY A 103 20.05 -7.48 -8.99
CA GLY A 103 18.79 -6.73 -9.00
C GLY A 103 18.41 -6.07 -10.33
N ASN A 104 19.28 -6.11 -11.34
CA ASN A 104 19.05 -5.49 -12.65
C ASN A 104 19.27 -6.48 -13.82
N VAL A 105 19.20 -5.99 -15.05
CA VAL A 105 19.33 -6.79 -16.28
C VAL A 105 20.76 -7.25 -16.61
N ALA A 106 21.77 -6.82 -15.85
CA ALA A 106 23.16 -7.13 -16.19
C ALA A 106 23.45 -8.64 -16.07
N VAL A 107 24.04 -9.19 -17.13
CA VAL A 107 24.48 -10.60 -17.17
C VAL A 107 25.97 -10.78 -16.87
N GLN A 108 26.73 -9.69 -16.85
CA GLN A 108 28.16 -9.68 -16.56
C GLN A 108 28.41 -8.92 -15.27
N ALA A 109 29.33 -9.44 -14.46
CA ALA A 109 29.75 -8.77 -13.24
C ALA A 109 30.35 -7.39 -13.56
N GLY A 110 30.07 -6.43 -12.67
CA GLY A 110 30.48 -5.03 -12.82
C GLY A 110 30.21 -4.24 -11.55
N GLY A 111 30.53 -2.94 -11.56
CA GLY A 111 30.34 -2.11 -10.37
C GLY A 111 31.22 -2.54 -9.19
N TRP A 112 30.67 -2.54 -7.97
CA TRP A 112 31.42 -2.80 -6.73
C TRP A 112 32.14 -4.15 -6.73
N THR A 113 31.47 -5.23 -7.13
CA THR A 113 31.96 -6.61 -7.01
C THR A 113 33.24 -6.88 -7.80
N THR A 114 33.52 -6.09 -8.85
CA THR A 114 34.70 -6.22 -9.70
C THR A 114 35.73 -5.10 -9.51
N THR A 115 35.36 -4.01 -8.83
CA THR A 115 36.18 -2.79 -8.75
C THR A 115 36.56 -2.38 -7.32
N GLY A 116 35.69 -2.62 -6.33
CA GLY A 116 35.83 -2.08 -4.97
C GLY A 116 35.83 -0.55 -4.91
N ASP A 117 35.29 0.13 -5.92
CA ASP A 117 35.31 1.60 -6.01
C ASP A 117 34.12 2.22 -5.25
N GLU A 118 34.40 3.19 -4.38
CA GLU A 118 33.41 3.85 -3.52
C GLU A 118 32.28 4.53 -4.32
N ARG A 119 32.50 4.82 -5.61
CA ARG A 119 31.45 5.35 -6.48
C ARG A 119 30.24 4.42 -6.62
N TYR A 120 30.39 3.15 -6.29
CA TYR A 120 29.33 2.15 -6.34
C TYR A 120 28.70 1.88 -4.96
N HIS A 121 29.07 2.60 -3.90
CA HIS A 121 28.37 2.49 -2.62
C HIS A 121 26.89 2.84 -2.75
N ASN A 122 26.07 2.29 -1.87
CA ASN A 122 24.61 2.46 -1.82
C ASN A 122 23.87 1.73 -2.95
N VAL A 123 22.56 1.58 -2.77
CA VAL A 123 21.67 1.05 -3.81
C VAL A 123 21.26 2.24 -4.68
N GLN A 124 21.89 2.38 -5.83
CA GLN A 124 21.69 3.52 -6.75
C GLN A 124 20.74 3.14 -7.90
N CYS A 125 20.54 4.08 -8.83
CA CYS A 125 19.70 3.88 -10.02
C CYS A 125 20.05 2.58 -10.77
N GLU A 126 21.35 2.33 -10.96
CA GLU A 126 21.83 1.19 -11.75
C GLU A 126 21.63 -0.17 -11.04
N SER A 127 21.35 -0.20 -9.73
CA SER A 127 21.00 -1.43 -9.02
C SER A 127 19.69 -2.04 -9.52
N CYS A 128 18.76 -1.23 -10.06
CA CYS A 128 17.49 -1.70 -10.63
C CYS A 128 17.45 -1.52 -12.15
N HIS A 129 17.93 -0.39 -12.66
CA HIS A 129 17.87 -0.05 -14.07
C HIS A 129 19.02 -0.66 -14.91
N GLY A 130 20.08 -1.13 -14.25
CA GLY A 130 21.26 -1.70 -14.89
C GLY A 130 22.26 -0.67 -15.42
N PRO A 131 23.28 -1.13 -16.16
CA PRO A 131 24.40 -0.30 -16.62
C PRO A 131 23.97 0.88 -17.50
N GLY A 132 24.28 2.10 -17.07
CA GLY A 132 23.83 3.34 -17.71
C GLY A 132 24.75 3.91 -18.79
N LEU A 133 25.98 3.41 -18.95
CA LEU A 133 26.99 4.07 -19.79
C LEU A 133 26.54 4.30 -21.25
N ALA A 134 25.91 3.29 -21.86
CA ALA A 134 25.43 3.38 -23.24
C ALA A 134 24.32 4.45 -23.41
N HIS A 135 23.46 4.59 -22.40
CA HIS A 135 22.43 5.62 -22.37
C HIS A 135 23.06 7.01 -22.26
N ILE A 136 23.98 7.21 -21.32
CA ILE A 136 24.62 8.50 -21.06
C ILE A 136 25.43 8.98 -22.28
N GLN A 137 26.07 8.08 -23.00
CA GLN A 137 26.87 8.42 -24.19
C GLN A 137 26.02 8.87 -25.38
N ASN A 138 24.79 8.39 -25.51
CA ASN A 138 23.89 8.72 -26.62
C ASN A 138 22.41 8.53 -26.21
N PRO A 139 21.85 9.40 -25.37
CA PRO A 139 20.53 9.18 -24.79
C PRO A 139 19.44 9.26 -25.87
N ASN A 140 18.61 8.22 -25.96
CA ASN A 140 17.47 8.15 -26.87
C ASN A 140 16.40 7.17 -26.34
N ASP A 141 15.21 7.20 -26.95
CA ASP A 141 14.05 6.42 -26.48
C ASP A 141 14.25 4.89 -26.54
N THR A 142 15.25 4.41 -27.28
CA THR A 142 15.50 2.96 -27.47
C THR A 142 16.58 2.41 -26.55
N ASN A 143 17.28 3.26 -25.78
CA ASN A 143 18.33 2.84 -24.85
C ASN A 143 18.11 3.32 -23.42
N ILE A 144 16.87 3.67 -23.05
CA ILE A 144 16.49 3.99 -21.68
C ILE A 144 16.66 2.71 -20.85
N PRO A 145 17.51 2.70 -19.81
CA PRO A 145 17.63 1.57 -18.91
C PRO A 145 16.34 1.44 -18.09
N LEU A 146 15.64 0.31 -18.19
CA LEU A 146 14.36 0.07 -17.50
C LEU A 146 14.55 -0.92 -16.35
N ALA A 147 13.91 -0.63 -15.22
CA ALA A 147 13.83 -1.55 -14.10
C ALA A 147 12.72 -2.59 -14.34
N PRO A 148 12.88 -3.82 -13.84
CA PRO A 148 11.79 -4.79 -13.80
C PRO A 148 10.75 -4.39 -12.76
N LEU A 149 9.47 -4.59 -13.09
CA LEU A 149 8.38 -4.52 -12.13
C LEU A 149 7.96 -5.91 -11.62
N ALA A 150 8.27 -6.97 -12.39
CA ALA A 150 8.06 -8.34 -11.95
C ALA A 150 9.01 -8.70 -10.81
N VAL A 151 8.53 -9.53 -9.89
CA VAL A 151 9.27 -10.01 -8.72
C VAL A 151 8.90 -11.48 -8.47
N GLY A 152 9.84 -12.24 -7.92
CA GLY A 152 9.69 -13.66 -7.60
C GLY A 152 10.98 -14.24 -7.02
N LEU A 153 10.90 -15.37 -6.31
CA LEU A 153 12.09 -16.05 -5.79
C LEU A 153 12.93 -16.72 -6.89
N ASP A 154 12.31 -17.02 -8.02
CA ASP A 154 12.95 -17.66 -9.19
C ASP A 154 13.48 -16.64 -10.21
N MET A 155 13.23 -15.35 -9.99
CA MET A 155 13.72 -14.27 -10.83
C MET A 155 15.17 -13.92 -10.50
N THR A 156 15.96 -13.56 -11.51
CA THR A 156 17.37 -13.15 -11.38
C THR A 156 17.54 -11.64 -11.46
N MET A 157 16.47 -10.88 -11.22
CA MET A 157 16.44 -9.42 -11.29
C MET A 157 15.25 -8.88 -10.49
N GLY A 158 15.29 -7.60 -10.18
CA GLY A 158 14.26 -6.93 -9.37
C GLY A 158 14.50 -7.04 -7.88
N CYS A 159 13.52 -6.58 -7.11
CA CYS A 159 13.61 -6.37 -5.66
C CYS A 159 14.05 -7.63 -4.90
N GLY A 160 13.60 -8.81 -5.36
CA GLY A 160 13.83 -10.09 -4.70
C GLY A 160 15.28 -10.56 -4.68
N GLU A 161 16.16 -10.00 -5.52
CA GLU A 161 17.57 -10.37 -5.50
C GLU A 161 18.29 -9.94 -4.21
N CYS A 162 17.83 -8.82 -3.60
CA CYS A 162 18.33 -8.28 -2.34
C CYS A 162 17.37 -8.54 -1.16
N HIS A 163 16.06 -8.42 -1.39
CA HIS A 163 15.03 -8.52 -0.36
C HIS A 163 14.50 -9.94 -0.22
N ARG A 164 15.40 -10.87 0.08
CA ARG A 164 15.11 -12.29 0.32
C ARG A 164 15.86 -12.90 1.51
N GLY A 165 15.41 -14.07 1.94
CA GLY A 165 16.07 -14.87 2.98
C GLY A 165 15.82 -14.36 4.41
N ALA A 166 16.53 -14.91 5.40
CA ALA A 166 16.12 -14.81 6.80
C ALA A 166 16.07 -13.37 7.38
N HIS A 167 16.91 -12.45 6.90
CA HIS A 167 16.97 -11.07 7.42
C HIS A 167 16.00 -10.10 6.74
N HIS A 168 15.70 -10.34 5.45
CA HIS A 168 14.87 -9.48 4.63
C HIS A 168 13.88 -10.30 3.78
N PRO A 169 13.03 -11.17 4.35
CA PRO A 169 12.20 -12.11 3.60
C PRO A 169 10.98 -11.45 2.94
N PHE A 170 11.14 -10.26 2.34
CA PHE A 170 10.02 -9.53 1.74
C PHE A 170 9.46 -10.27 0.54
N VAL A 171 10.32 -10.72 -0.40
CA VAL A 171 9.85 -11.49 -1.56
C VAL A 171 9.40 -12.89 -1.13
N ASP A 172 10.09 -13.52 -0.17
CA ASP A 172 9.71 -14.83 0.37
C ASP A 172 8.29 -14.80 0.96
N GLU A 173 7.98 -13.80 1.79
CA GLU A 173 6.64 -13.63 2.37
C GLU A 173 5.62 -13.16 1.31
N TRP A 174 5.98 -12.21 0.45
CA TRP A 174 5.08 -11.73 -0.61
C TRP A 174 4.64 -12.86 -1.54
N GLU A 175 5.55 -13.72 -1.98
CA GLU A 175 5.27 -14.82 -2.92
C GLU A 175 4.33 -15.85 -2.31
N GLN A 176 4.36 -16.00 -0.99
CA GLN A 176 3.43 -16.85 -0.23
C GLN A 176 2.07 -16.18 0.01
N SER A 177 1.94 -14.88 -0.27
CA SER A 177 0.70 -14.13 -0.12
C SER A 177 -0.23 -14.27 -1.33
N ARG A 178 -1.49 -13.87 -1.15
CA ARG A 178 -2.44 -13.81 -2.28
C ARG A 178 -2.12 -12.68 -3.28
N HIS A 179 -1.34 -11.67 -2.89
CA HIS A 179 -0.98 -10.57 -3.79
C HIS A 179 -0.03 -11.01 -4.92
N ALA A 180 0.77 -12.06 -4.69
CA ALA A 180 1.61 -12.68 -5.71
C ALA A 180 0.84 -13.50 -6.76
N ASN A 181 -0.45 -13.75 -6.54
CA ASN A 181 -1.25 -14.62 -7.39
C ASN A 181 -2.12 -13.81 -8.36
N VAL A 182 -1.86 -13.94 -9.65
CA VAL A 182 -2.75 -13.43 -10.70
C VAL A 182 -4.00 -14.30 -10.79
N VAL A 183 -5.16 -13.72 -10.45
CA VAL A 183 -6.46 -14.39 -10.60
C VAL A 183 -6.98 -14.15 -12.02
N THR A 184 -6.66 -15.06 -12.95
CA THR A 184 -6.95 -14.92 -14.39
C THR A 184 -8.38 -14.47 -14.71
N ALA A 185 -9.39 -15.07 -14.04
CA ALA A 185 -10.79 -14.71 -14.26
C ALA A 185 -11.13 -13.24 -13.93
N ALA A 186 -10.37 -12.59 -13.04
CA ALA A 186 -10.48 -11.17 -12.76
C ALA A 186 -9.50 -10.35 -13.61
N ALA A 187 -8.26 -10.82 -13.76
CA ALA A 187 -7.22 -10.13 -14.52
C ALA A 187 -7.60 -9.89 -16.00
N ASP A 188 -8.28 -10.83 -16.63
CA ASP A 188 -8.72 -10.71 -18.03
C ASP A 188 -9.92 -9.76 -18.23
N ARG A 189 -10.48 -9.19 -17.14
CA ARG A 189 -11.62 -8.28 -17.18
C ARG A 189 -11.19 -6.86 -16.85
N ALA A 190 -11.29 -5.95 -17.83
CA ALA A 190 -10.84 -4.56 -17.71
C ALA A 190 -11.42 -3.85 -16.47
N GLU A 191 -12.67 -4.10 -16.10
CA GLU A 191 -13.32 -3.52 -14.92
C GLU A 191 -12.77 -4.03 -13.58
N CYS A 192 -12.01 -5.13 -13.57
CA CYS A 192 -11.41 -5.73 -12.38
C CYS A 192 -9.90 -5.46 -12.26
N GLN A 193 -9.24 -5.10 -13.36
CA GLN A 193 -7.78 -4.91 -13.43
C GLN A 193 -7.24 -3.86 -12.43
N ALA A 194 -8.04 -2.84 -12.10
CA ALA A 194 -7.66 -1.79 -11.15
C ALA A 194 -7.27 -2.30 -9.74
N CYS A 195 -7.59 -3.55 -9.40
CA CYS A 195 -7.20 -4.18 -8.14
C CYS A 195 -6.59 -5.58 -8.30
N HIS A 196 -6.72 -6.20 -9.48
CA HIS A 196 -6.36 -7.61 -9.70
C HIS A 196 -5.13 -7.82 -10.57
N THR A 197 -4.53 -6.74 -11.10
CA THR A 197 -3.25 -6.79 -11.81
C THR A 197 -2.38 -5.61 -11.43
N GLY A 198 -1.06 -5.80 -11.42
CA GLY A 198 -0.12 -4.76 -11.01
C GLY A 198 -0.14 -3.56 -11.96
N GLU A 199 -0.11 -3.84 -13.27
CA GLU A 199 -0.18 -2.80 -14.30
C GLU A 199 -1.54 -2.07 -14.29
N GLY A 200 -2.63 -2.80 -14.03
CA GLY A 200 -3.97 -2.24 -13.96
C GLY A 200 -4.15 -1.32 -12.75
N ALA A 201 -3.63 -1.71 -11.59
CA ALA A 201 -3.65 -0.91 -10.37
C ALA A 201 -2.88 0.41 -10.55
N LEU A 202 -1.64 0.34 -11.02
CA LEU A 202 -0.82 1.53 -11.29
C LEU A 202 -1.49 2.48 -12.29
N ALA A 203 -2.01 1.94 -13.39
CA ALA A 203 -2.73 2.72 -14.39
C ALA A 203 -3.99 3.41 -13.82
N ALA A 204 -4.76 2.70 -12.97
CA ALA A 204 -5.95 3.25 -12.33
C ALA A 204 -5.63 4.40 -11.36
N TRP A 205 -4.42 4.44 -10.81
CA TRP A 205 -3.93 5.54 -9.96
C TRP A 205 -3.25 6.65 -10.75
N GLY A 206 -3.19 6.53 -12.09
CA GLY A 206 -2.60 7.53 -12.97
C GLY A 206 -1.07 7.45 -13.08
N ILE A 207 -0.46 6.37 -12.57
CA ILE A 207 0.97 6.11 -12.69
C ILE A 207 1.25 5.56 -14.10
N ARG A 208 2.14 6.24 -14.84
CA ARG A 208 2.43 5.96 -16.25
C ARG A 208 3.89 5.59 -16.54
N ALA A 209 4.64 5.22 -15.51
CA ALA A 209 6.04 4.83 -15.64
C ALA A 209 6.25 3.73 -16.70
N ASP A 210 7.44 3.73 -17.32
CA ASP A 210 7.91 2.61 -18.13
C ASP A 210 8.66 1.61 -17.24
N TYR A 211 8.52 0.33 -17.57
CA TYR A 211 9.15 -0.80 -16.89
C TYR A 211 9.36 -1.91 -17.93
N LEU A 212 10.25 -2.84 -17.61
CA LEU A 212 10.74 -3.82 -18.57
C LEU A 212 9.61 -4.67 -19.19
N GLU A 213 8.62 -5.05 -18.39
CA GLU A 213 7.52 -5.94 -18.78
C GLU A 213 6.35 -5.20 -19.47
N LYS A 214 6.45 -3.87 -19.69
CA LYS A 214 5.30 -3.05 -20.12
C LYS A 214 4.69 -3.47 -21.45
N GLU A 215 5.52 -3.86 -22.42
CA GLU A 215 5.03 -4.37 -23.71
C GLU A 215 4.44 -5.78 -23.61
N ASP A 216 4.95 -6.60 -22.68
CA ASP A 216 4.49 -7.96 -22.47
C ASP A 216 3.09 -7.98 -21.83
N VAL A 217 2.89 -7.18 -20.78
CA VAL A 217 1.58 -7.07 -20.11
C VAL A 217 0.52 -6.33 -20.94
N ALA A 218 0.93 -5.71 -22.05
CA ALA A 218 -0.01 -5.17 -23.03
C ALA A 218 -0.62 -6.28 -23.91
N GLN A 219 -0.06 -7.50 -23.90
CA GLN A 219 -0.61 -8.65 -24.62
C GLN A 219 -1.76 -9.30 -23.84
N PRO A 220 -2.83 -9.77 -24.53
CA PRO A 220 -3.95 -10.43 -23.86
C PRO A 220 -3.52 -11.66 -23.04
N GLY A 221 -3.94 -11.72 -21.78
CA GLY A 221 -3.68 -12.83 -20.86
C GLY A 221 -2.33 -12.74 -20.13
N ASN A 222 -1.50 -11.73 -20.43
CA ASN A 222 -0.26 -11.46 -19.72
C ASN A 222 -0.52 -10.35 -18.70
N HIS A 223 -0.32 -10.65 -17.43
CA HIS A 223 -0.60 -9.74 -16.33
C HIS A 223 0.45 -9.86 -15.24
N LEU A 224 0.79 -8.74 -14.60
CA LEU A 224 1.59 -8.76 -13.38
C LEU A 224 0.68 -9.01 -12.18
N ALA A 225 1.25 -9.72 -11.21
CA ALA A 225 0.70 -9.77 -9.87
C ALA A 225 0.73 -8.36 -9.21
N ILE A 226 0.19 -8.24 -7.99
CA ILE A 226 0.36 -7.01 -7.20
C ILE A 226 1.78 -7.04 -6.63
N THR A 227 2.75 -6.52 -7.39
CA THR A 227 4.19 -6.58 -7.06
C THR A 227 4.61 -5.48 -6.08
N CYS A 228 5.89 -5.50 -5.66
CA CYS A 228 6.45 -4.51 -4.74
C CYS A 228 6.21 -3.07 -5.21
N GLY A 229 6.42 -2.79 -6.51
CA GLY A 229 6.24 -1.46 -7.10
C GLY A 229 4.79 -0.98 -7.18
N VAL A 230 3.82 -1.83 -6.85
CA VAL A 230 2.41 -1.42 -6.67
C VAL A 230 2.19 -0.80 -5.28
N CYS A 231 3.04 -1.10 -4.31
CA CYS A 231 2.95 -0.51 -2.97
C CYS A 231 4.02 0.55 -2.73
N HIS A 232 5.22 0.34 -3.28
CA HIS A 232 6.41 1.12 -2.98
C HIS A 232 6.88 1.92 -4.21
N ASP A 233 7.22 3.19 -3.99
CA ASP A 233 7.93 4.03 -4.97
C ASP A 233 9.44 3.96 -4.69
N PRO A 234 10.25 3.31 -5.54
CA PRO A 234 11.69 3.19 -5.30
C PRO A 234 12.43 4.54 -5.30
N HIS A 235 11.78 5.62 -5.76
CA HIS A 235 12.37 6.96 -5.83
C HIS A 235 11.83 7.91 -4.75
N ASP A 236 10.63 7.71 -4.20
CA ASP A 236 9.98 8.68 -3.31
C ASP A 236 9.83 8.17 -1.86
N ALA A 237 10.43 8.89 -0.90
CA ALA A 237 10.34 8.61 0.53
C ALA A 237 9.28 9.45 1.27
N THR A 238 8.38 10.12 0.55
CA THR A 238 7.32 10.97 1.13
C THR A 238 6.48 10.24 2.18
N ASN A 239 6.16 8.97 1.93
CA ASN A 239 5.53 8.10 2.92
C ASN A 239 6.55 7.11 3.48
N GLU A 240 6.48 6.83 4.79
CA GLU A 240 7.34 5.87 5.47
C GLU A 240 7.33 4.51 4.75
N GLY A 241 8.52 3.89 4.61
CA GLY A 241 8.68 2.68 3.83
C GLY A 241 8.59 2.89 2.32
N GLN A 242 8.70 4.14 1.86
CA GLN A 242 8.58 4.52 0.45
C GLN A 242 7.23 4.12 -0.17
N LEU A 243 6.13 4.24 0.57
CA LEU A 243 4.82 3.83 0.06
C LEU A 243 4.28 4.85 -0.96
N LEU A 244 3.62 4.39 -2.03
CA LEU A 244 2.96 5.26 -3.01
C LEU A 244 1.83 6.09 -2.40
N PHE A 245 1.20 5.56 -1.35
CA PHE A 245 0.11 6.20 -0.63
C PHE A 245 0.26 5.96 0.87
N PRO A 246 -0.20 6.88 1.74
CA PRO A 246 -0.12 6.69 3.17
C PRO A 246 -1.00 5.52 3.64
N VAL A 247 -0.57 4.80 4.68
CA VAL A 247 -1.39 3.79 5.37
C VAL A 247 -2.10 4.35 6.61
N SER A 248 -1.74 5.56 7.02
CA SER A 248 -2.23 6.21 8.24
C SER A 248 -3.48 7.05 8.06
N VAL A 249 -3.89 7.31 6.81
CA VAL A 249 -5.03 8.18 6.51
C VAL A 249 -6.32 7.34 6.46
N PRO A 250 -7.36 7.64 7.27
CA PRO A 250 -8.61 6.88 7.32
C PRO A 250 -9.56 7.30 6.18
N ASN A 251 -9.15 7.10 4.93
CA ASN A 251 -9.89 7.47 3.73
C ASN A 251 -9.63 6.47 2.59
N GLU A 252 -10.69 5.96 1.94
CA GLU A 252 -10.56 4.96 0.88
C GLU A 252 -9.71 5.41 -0.32
N GLU A 253 -9.79 6.69 -0.68
CA GLU A 253 -9.12 7.23 -1.87
C GLU A 253 -7.64 7.51 -1.63
N GLN A 254 -7.25 7.67 -0.36
CA GLN A 254 -5.90 8.06 0.04
C GLN A 254 -5.13 6.94 0.74
N ASN A 255 -5.81 5.98 1.37
CA ASN A 255 -5.15 4.88 2.06
C ASN A 255 -4.68 3.81 1.08
N LEU A 256 -3.40 3.43 1.14
CA LEU A 256 -2.83 2.43 0.22
C LEU A 256 -3.64 1.12 0.18
N CYS A 257 -3.97 0.54 1.33
CA CYS A 257 -4.68 -0.73 1.40
C CYS A 257 -6.11 -0.61 0.86
N MET A 258 -6.78 0.49 1.22
CA MET A 258 -8.18 0.70 0.86
C MET A 258 -8.36 1.05 -0.63
N LYS A 259 -7.30 1.37 -1.39
CA LYS A 259 -7.42 1.53 -2.85
C LYS A 259 -7.90 0.27 -3.58
N CYS A 260 -7.72 -0.90 -2.96
CA CYS A 260 -8.27 -2.17 -3.44
C CYS A 260 -9.31 -2.75 -2.46
N HIS A 261 -9.08 -2.60 -1.16
CA HIS A 261 -9.92 -3.15 -0.09
C HIS A 261 -11.10 -2.26 0.29
N HIS A 262 -11.92 -1.91 -0.70
CA HIS A 262 -13.05 -1.01 -0.49
C HIS A 262 -14.27 -1.26 -1.38
N LYS A 263 -14.20 -2.26 -2.28
CA LYS A 263 -15.30 -2.51 -3.21
C LYS A 263 -16.53 -3.02 -2.46
N ARG A 264 -17.72 -2.68 -2.96
CA ARG A 264 -19.04 -3.12 -2.44
C ARG A 264 -19.06 -3.30 -0.92
N GLY A 265 -18.56 -2.30 -0.18
CA GLY A 265 -18.65 -2.27 1.27
C GLY A 265 -20.07 -1.96 1.73
N THR A 266 -20.88 -1.36 0.87
CA THR A 266 -22.31 -1.11 1.02
C THR A 266 -23.07 -1.73 -0.15
N PRO A 267 -24.39 -1.97 -0.02
CA PRO A 267 -25.25 -2.38 -1.13
C PRO A 267 -25.11 -1.47 -2.35
N ASP A 268 -24.95 -2.08 -3.52
CA ASP A 268 -24.76 -1.38 -4.79
C ASP A 268 -25.76 -1.87 -5.84
N LEU A 269 -26.73 -1.01 -6.18
CA LEU A 269 -27.76 -1.30 -7.18
C LEU A 269 -27.20 -1.40 -8.60
N ALA A 270 -26.02 -0.83 -8.86
CA ALA A 270 -25.38 -0.91 -10.16
C ALA A 270 -24.63 -2.23 -10.36
N SER A 271 -24.43 -3.03 -9.29
CA SER A 271 -23.71 -4.30 -9.37
C SER A 271 -24.64 -5.47 -9.67
N GLN A 272 -24.19 -6.38 -10.55
CA GLN A 272 -24.84 -7.68 -10.73
C GLN A 272 -24.63 -8.61 -9.52
N GLY A 273 -23.60 -8.37 -8.70
CA GLY A 273 -23.38 -9.08 -7.44
C GLY A 273 -24.00 -8.30 -6.28
N ARG A 274 -25.00 -8.90 -5.63
CA ARG A 274 -25.76 -8.25 -4.56
C ARG A 274 -25.11 -8.30 -3.17
N GLY A 275 -24.06 -9.10 -3.00
CA GLY A 275 -23.33 -9.28 -1.75
C GLY A 275 -22.05 -8.44 -1.64
N PRO A 276 -21.45 -8.39 -0.43
CA PRO A 276 -20.22 -7.66 -0.17
C PRO A 276 -19.02 -8.26 -0.93
N HIS A 277 -18.01 -7.43 -1.23
CA HIS A 277 -16.79 -7.89 -1.91
C HIS A 277 -15.61 -6.96 -1.69
N SER A 278 -14.63 -7.38 -0.90
CA SER A 278 -13.54 -6.50 -0.43
C SER A 278 -14.05 -5.33 0.44
N PRO A 279 -14.92 -5.59 1.45
CA PRO A 279 -15.57 -4.54 2.24
C PRO A 279 -14.70 -4.00 3.39
N GLU A 280 -13.41 -4.36 3.46
CA GLU A 280 -12.60 -4.17 4.67
C GLU A 280 -12.44 -2.70 5.07
N GLY A 281 -12.14 -1.81 4.11
CA GLY A 281 -12.02 -0.37 4.34
C GLY A 281 -13.30 0.26 4.88
N PRO A 282 -14.44 0.16 4.16
CA PRO A 282 -15.74 0.65 4.64
C PRO A 282 -16.16 0.12 6.01
N LEU A 283 -15.91 -1.18 6.28
CA LEU A 283 -16.16 -1.77 7.60
C LEU A 283 -15.29 -1.11 8.68
N LEU A 284 -13.97 -1.03 8.44
CA LEU A 284 -13.01 -0.46 9.37
C LEU A 284 -13.36 1.00 9.68
N LEU A 285 -13.65 1.79 8.65
CA LEU A 285 -14.01 3.21 8.77
C LEU A 285 -15.42 3.46 9.34
N GLY A 286 -16.25 2.41 9.43
CA GLY A 286 -17.48 2.42 10.21
C GLY A 286 -18.76 2.73 9.45
N TYR A 287 -18.74 2.75 8.12
CA TYR A 287 -19.94 3.00 7.28
C TYR A 287 -20.33 1.84 6.37
N GLY A 288 -19.55 0.74 6.37
CA GLY A 288 -19.89 -0.47 5.63
C GLY A 288 -21.23 -1.10 6.08
N GLY A 289 -21.78 -1.97 5.25
CA GLY A 289 -23.04 -2.65 5.50
C GLY A 289 -24.26 -1.99 4.86
N TRP A 290 -25.38 -2.69 4.97
CA TRP A 290 -26.70 -2.16 4.70
C TRP A 290 -27.30 -1.58 5.98
N TRP A 291 -27.72 -0.32 5.94
CA TRP A 291 -28.28 0.37 7.09
C TRP A 291 -29.82 0.34 7.03
N PRO A 292 -30.52 -0.40 7.92
CA PRO A 292 -31.97 -0.49 7.89
C PRO A 292 -32.65 0.87 8.07
N PRO A 293 -33.77 1.13 7.38
CA PRO A 293 -34.54 2.36 7.58
C PRO A 293 -34.94 2.53 9.04
N ASN A 294 -34.64 3.70 9.64
CA ASN A 294 -34.90 4.02 11.04
C ASN A 294 -34.05 3.24 12.07
N MET A 295 -32.91 2.68 11.66
CA MET A 295 -31.93 2.16 12.61
C MET A 295 -31.61 3.22 13.69
N GLN A 296 -31.90 2.88 14.95
CA GLN A 296 -31.59 3.75 16.08
C GLN A 296 -30.10 3.64 16.39
N PHE A 297 -29.39 4.77 16.27
CA PHE A 297 -28.00 4.88 16.68
C PHE A 297 -27.93 4.97 18.20
N PRO A 298 -27.12 4.13 18.87
CA PRO A 298 -26.85 4.37 20.27
C PRO A 298 -26.02 5.65 20.40
N ASP A 299 -26.53 6.66 21.10
CA ASP A 299 -25.86 7.95 21.38
C ASP A 299 -24.44 7.80 22.00
N THR A 300 -24.09 6.58 22.41
CA THR A 300 -22.82 6.20 23.06
C THR A 300 -21.81 5.52 22.15
N LEU A 301 -22.16 5.15 20.90
CA LEU A 301 -21.22 4.54 19.96
C LEU A 301 -20.71 5.53 18.91
N SER A 302 -21.49 6.55 18.58
CA SER A 302 -21.09 7.60 17.64
C SER A 302 -22.00 8.82 17.79
N THR A 303 -21.43 10.01 17.73
CA THR A 303 -22.20 11.26 17.52
C THR A 303 -22.44 11.54 16.04
N ASP A 304 -21.85 10.74 15.16
CA ASP A 304 -22.00 10.82 13.72
C ASP A 304 -22.99 9.74 13.27
N THR A 305 -24.19 10.16 12.87
CA THR A 305 -25.24 9.25 12.39
C THR A 305 -24.93 8.63 11.03
N ALA A 306 -23.79 8.93 10.42
CA ALA A 306 -23.35 8.31 9.17
C ALA A 306 -22.32 7.17 9.38
N ARG A 307 -21.81 6.96 10.60
CA ARG A 307 -20.82 5.91 10.89
C ARG A 307 -20.85 5.44 12.34
N ILE A 308 -20.53 4.16 12.56
CA ILE A 308 -20.16 3.60 13.86
C ILE A 308 -18.69 3.24 13.76
N GLN A 309 -17.80 4.10 14.24
CA GLN A 309 -16.35 3.89 14.16
C GLN A 309 -15.84 3.10 15.38
N ALA A 310 -15.07 2.05 15.15
CA ALA A 310 -14.34 1.34 16.19
C ALA A 310 -12.94 1.92 16.39
N THR A 311 -12.29 1.57 17.51
CA THR A 311 -10.90 1.99 17.81
C THR A 311 -9.94 1.66 16.68
N HIS A 312 -10.07 0.48 16.05
CA HIS A 312 -9.18 0.03 14.97
C HIS A 312 -9.23 0.89 13.71
N GLY A 313 -10.36 1.55 13.42
CA GLY A 313 -10.52 2.43 12.27
C GLY A 313 -10.48 3.92 12.62
N SER A 314 -10.04 4.24 13.83
CA SER A 314 -9.93 5.61 14.35
C SER A 314 -8.48 6.06 14.42
N GLU A 315 -8.25 7.34 14.73
CA GLU A 315 -6.92 7.93 14.94
C GLU A 315 -6.12 7.25 16.07
N VAL A 316 -6.78 6.47 16.94
CA VAL A 316 -6.10 5.66 17.97
C VAL A 316 -5.24 4.55 17.34
N ASN A 317 -5.60 4.07 16.15
CA ASN A 317 -4.78 3.17 15.35
C ASN A 317 -4.15 3.94 14.18
N PRO A 318 -2.96 4.56 14.36
CA PRO A 318 -2.37 5.44 13.35
C PRO A 318 -1.87 4.70 12.11
N GLN A 319 -1.79 3.36 12.12
CA GLN A 319 -1.35 2.56 10.98
C GLN A 319 -2.50 1.80 10.30
N LEU A 320 -3.74 1.94 10.81
CA LEU A 320 -4.96 1.32 10.28
C LEU A 320 -4.73 -0.16 9.95
N CYS A 321 -4.87 -0.55 8.67
CA CYS A 321 -4.70 -1.93 8.22
C CYS A 321 -3.27 -2.43 8.48
N ALA A 322 -2.26 -1.61 8.20
CA ALA A 322 -0.84 -1.99 8.33
C ALA A 322 -0.45 -2.28 9.78
N GLY A 323 -1.09 -1.61 10.75
CA GLY A 323 -0.85 -1.82 12.18
C GLY A 323 -1.18 -3.24 12.68
N CYS A 324 -1.96 -4.00 11.91
CA CYS A 324 -2.23 -5.42 12.20
C CYS A 324 -1.60 -6.34 11.16
N HIS A 325 -1.70 -5.98 9.87
CA HIS A 325 -1.35 -6.88 8.77
C HIS A 325 0.10 -6.83 8.33
N VAL A 326 0.85 -5.75 8.63
CA VAL A 326 2.23 -5.54 8.16
C VAL A 326 3.15 -5.30 9.36
N ASN A 327 3.26 -6.31 10.21
CA ASN A 327 4.05 -6.24 11.44
C ASN A 327 5.34 -7.04 11.33
N ARG A 328 6.39 -6.52 11.98
CA ARG A 328 7.69 -7.19 12.07
C ARG A 328 7.75 -8.04 13.34
N ILE A 329 8.15 -9.29 13.20
CA ILE A 329 8.33 -10.22 14.33
C ILE A 329 9.72 -10.82 14.22
N GLU A 330 10.58 -10.55 15.22
CA GLU A 330 11.86 -11.23 15.34
C GLU A 330 11.64 -12.60 15.98
N VAL A 331 12.12 -13.64 15.31
CA VAL A 331 12.07 -15.03 15.77
C VAL A 331 13.46 -15.43 16.24
N THR A 332 13.55 -15.85 17.49
CA THR A 332 14.79 -16.30 18.12
C THR A 332 14.66 -17.74 18.61
N ASP A 333 15.76 -18.49 18.61
CA ASP A 333 15.82 -19.81 19.21
C ASP A 333 15.54 -19.72 20.71
N GLN A 334 14.62 -20.57 21.20
CA GLN A 334 14.17 -20.48 22.59
C GLN A 334 15.21 -20.94 23.61
N LEU A 335 16.23 -21.70 23.19
CA LEU A 335 17.27 -22.23 24.06
C LEU A 335 18.50 -21.31 24.08
N THR A 336 18.92 -20.82 22.92
CA THR A 336 20.14 -20.02 22.79
C THR A 336 19.87 -18.52 22.79
N GLY A 337 18.66 -18.10 22.40
CA GLY A 337 18.31 -16.70 22.15
C GLY A 337 18.89 -16.16 20.85
N ASP A 338 19.49 -17.02 20.01
CA ASP A 338 20.07 -16.61 18.74
C ASP A 338 18.97 -16.29 17.72
N PHE A 339 19.27 -15.35 16.81
CA PHE A 339 18.40 -15.02 15.68
C PHE A 339 18.13 -16.24 14.79
N VAL A 340 16.87 -16.41 14.40
CA VAL A 340 16.43 -17.45 13.46
C VAL A 340 15.87 -16.82 12.19
N PHE A 341 14.93 -15.87 12.33
CA PHE A 341 14.19 -15.29 11.21
C PHE A 341 13.60 -13.94 11.57
N GLN A 342 13.54 -13.01 10.61
CA GLN A 342 12.86 -11.74 10.76
C GLN A 342 11.59 -11.74 9.89
N SER A 343 10.42 -11.98 10.48
CA SER A 343 9.18 -11.74 9.74
C SER A 343 9.01 -10.24 9.48
N VAL A 344 8.57 -9.91 8.27
CA VAL A 344 8.41 -8.52 7.79
C VAL A 344 6.96 -8.16 7.46
N GLY A 345 6.01 -9.06 7.75
CA GLY A 345 4.58 -8.82 7.63
C GLY A 345 4.03 -8.85 6.20
N HIS A 346 4.81 -9.26 5.21
CA HIS A 346 4.39 -9.31 3.80
C HIS A 346 3.64 -10.59 3.43
N LEU A 347 3.34 -11.43 4.42
CA LEU A 347 2.25 -12.42 4.35
C LEU A 347 0.87 -11.75 4.40
N PHE A 348 0.79 -10.52 4.93
CA PHE A 348 -0.44 -9.75 5.17
C PHE A 348 -1.43 -10.44 6.13
N GLU A 349 -0.96 -11.39 6.94
CA GLU A 349 -1.78 -12.07 7.94
C GLU A 349 -1.65 -11.40 9.30
N ALA A 350 -2.77 -10.94 9.86
CA ALA A 350 -2.77 -10.25 11.16
C ALA A 350 -2.49 -11.19 12.34
N ILE A 351 -2.92 -12.46 12.24
CA ILE A 351 -2.80 -13.47 13.30
C ILE A 351 -2.37 -14.83 12.72
N PRO A 352 -1.17 -14.91 12.12
CA PRO A 352 -0.73 -16.11 11.43
C PRO A 352 -0.60 -17.29 12.40
N CYS A 353 -0.68 -18.49 11.84
CA CYS A 353 -0.19 -19.68 12.55
C CYS A 353 1.33 -19.65 12.61
N LEU A 354 1.92 -20.28 13.61
CA LEU A 354 3.37 -20.42 13.73
C LEU A 354 3.80 -21.87 13.49
N ASP A 355 4.97 -22.05 12.89
CA ASP A 355 5.64 -23.35 12.82
C ASP A 355 6.33 -23.70 14.15
N SER A 356 7.04 -24.84 14.19
CA SER A 356 7.75 -25.29 15.39
C SER A 356 8.88 -24.37 15.85
N ASN A 357 9.38 -23.49 14.97
CA ASN A 357 10.43 -22.53 15.25
C ASN A 357 9.88 -21.15 15.61
N GLY A 358 8.56 -20.96 15.57
CA GLY A 358 7.92 -19.67 15.81
C GLY A 358 7.83 -18.78 14.57
N VAL A 359 8.08 -19.31 13.37
CA VAL A 359 7.98 -18.57 12.10
C VAL A 359 6.53 -18.57 11.61
N PRO A 360 5.99 -17.41 11.18
CA PRO A 360 4.67 -17.33 10.55
C PRO A 360 4.50 -18.26 9.34
N VAL A 361 3.38 -18.98 9.29
CA VAL A 361 3.02 -19.92 8.23
C VAL A 361 1.88 -19.34 7.39
N PRO A 362 2.03 -19.19 6.05
CA PRO A 362 0.98 -18.69 5.19
C PRO A 362 -0.23 -19.62 5.13
N GLY A 363 -1.43 -19.05 5.12
CA GLY A 363 -2.69 -19.77 4.97
C GLY A 363 -2.94 -20.81 6.05
N GLY A 364 -2.28 -20.68 7.20
CA GLY A 364 -2.29 -21.68 8.25
C GLY A 364 -3.70 -21.94 8.78
N ASN A 365 -4.08 -23.22 8.83
CA ASN A 365 -5.32 -23.67 9.46
C ASN A 365 -5.01 -24.24 10.86
N CYS A 366 -4.85 -23.34 11.82
CA CYS A 366 -4.65 -23.66 13.22
C CYS A 366 -5.75 -23.03 14.09
N SER A 367 -5.93 -23.58 15.28
CA SER A 367 -6.88 -23.08 16.27
C SER A 367 -6.51 -21.67 16.74
N PRO A 368 -7.47 -20.87 17.26
CA PRO A 368 -7.17 -19.56 17.81
C PRO A 368 -6.10 -19.55 18.92
N THR A 369 -5.90 -20.67 19.62
CA THR A 369 -4.87 -20.80 20.66
C THR A 369 -3.45 -21.02 20.11
N GLU A 370 -3.33 -21.45 18.86
CA GLU A 370 -2.05 -21.70 18.16
C GLU A 370 -1.61 -20.49 17.31
N ARG A 371 -2.49 -19.51 17.10
CA ARG A 371 -2.17 -18.26 16.40
C ARG A 371 -1.40 -17.31 17.31
N THR A 372 -0.48 -16.55 16.71
CA THR A 372 0.15 -15.41 17.36
C THR A 372 -0.74 -14.18 17.26
N TYR A 373 -0.80 -13.41 18.35
CA TYR A 373 -1.45 -12.09 18.45
C TYR A 373 -0.40 -11.01 18.76
N GLN A 374 0.88 -11.30 18.52
CA GLN A 374 1.98 -10.37 18.76
C GLN A 374 1.82 -9.06 17.99
N THR A 375 1.10 -9.06 16.87
CA THR A 375 0.72 -7.85 16.13
C THR A 375 -0.17 -6.93 16.96
N CYS A 376 -1.15 -7.51 17.66
CA CYS A 376 -2.09 -6.77 18.51
C CYS A 376 -1.41 -6.14 19.74
N THR A 377 -0.42 -6.83 20.31
CA THR A 377 0.37 -6.33 21.45
C THR A 377 1.50 -5.41 21.01
N GLY A 378 2.15 -5.70 19.87
CA GLY A 378 3.23 -4.91 19.28
C GLY A 378 2.77 -3.52 18.84
N ALA A 379 1.52 -3.40 18.39
CA ALA A 379 0.88 -2.10 18.14
C ALA A 379 0.64 -1.28 19.42
N GLY A 380 0.81 -1.87 20.62
CA GLY A 380 0.64 -1.20 21.91
C GLY A 380 -0.82 -1.03 22.37
N CYS A 381 -1.79 -1.51 21.59
CA CYS A 381 -3.22 -1.35 21.87
C CYS A 381 -3.77 -2.40 22.84
N HIS A 382 -3.22 -3.62 22.83
CA HIS A 382 -3.67 -4.72 23.70
C HIS A 382 -2.61 -5.09 24.74
N GLY A 383 -3.02 -5.23 26.00
CA GLY A 383 -2.10 -5.50 27.11
C GLY A 383 -1.46 -6.90 27.10
N SER A 384 -2.02 -7.85 26.34
CA SER A 384 -1.40 -9.17 26.08
C SER A 384 -2.10 -9.88 24.92
N GLU A 385 -1.45 -10.88 24.34
CA GLU A 385 -2.02 -11.75 23.31
C GLU A 385 -3.29 -12.47 23.79
N ALA A 386 -3.28 -12.91 25.06
CA ALA A 386 -4.44 -13.57 25.66
C ALA A 386 -5.65 -12.63 25.75
N VAL A 387 -5.43 -11.34 26.05
CA VAL A 387 -6.48 -10.32 26.07
C VAL A 387 -7.00 -10.06 24.65
N ALA A 388 -6.11 -9.87 23.68
CA ALA A 388 -6.50 -9.67 22.28
C ALA A 388 -7.35 -10.84 21.76
N ARG A 389 -6.88 -12.07 21.94
CA ARG A 389 -7.61 -13.29 21.59
C ARG A 389 -8.97 -13.41 22.27
N SER A 390 -9.04 -13.12 23.57
CA SER A 390 -10.30 -13.19 24.32
C SER A 390 -11.32 -12.18 23.79
N LEU A 391 -10.89 -10.95 23.46
CA LEU A 391 -11.77 -9.92 22.93
C LEU A 391 -12.26 -10.27 21.52
N GLN A 392 -11.38 -10.80 20.65
CA GLN A 392 -11.77 -11.29 19.33
C GLN A 392 -12.79 -12.41 19.44
N GLN A 393 -12.59 -13.36 20.36
CA GLN A 393 -13.51 -14.48 20.54
C GLN A 393 -14.89 -14.00 20.97
N VAL A 394 -14.96 -13.10 21.97
CA VAL A 394 -16.22 -12.52 22.44
C VAL A 394 -16.98 -11.80 21.32
N ALA A 395 -16.28 -11.01 20.49
CA ALA A 395 -16.89 -10.34 19.35
C ALA A 395 -17.39 -11.33 18.29
N THR A 396 -16.56 -12.31 17.93
CA THR A 396 -16.88 -13.36 16.95
C THR A 396 -18.11 -14.16 17.37
N ASP A 397 -18.15 -14.62 18.62
CA ASP A 397 -19.28 -15.40 19.15
C ASP A 397 -20.57 -14.59 19.08
N ARG A 398 -20.52 -13.33 19.51
CA ARG A 398 -21.69 -12.44 19.49
C ARG A 398 -22.21 -12.21 18.07
N ILE A 399 -21.31 -11.99 17.11
CA ILE A 399 -21.67 -11.76 15.70
C ILE A 399 -22.26 -13.03 15.09
N ASN A 400 -21.68 -14.21 15.37
CA ASN A 400 -22.18 -15.49 14.89
C ASN A 400 -23.57 -15.81 15.45
N GLU A 401 -23.80 -15.59 16.75
CA GLU A 401 -25.13 -15.77 17.35
C GLU A 401 -26.20 -14.93 16.64
N LEU A 402 -25.91 -13.66 16.37
CA LEU A 402 -26.84 -12.77 15.67
C LEU A 402 -27.01 -13.15 14.20
N ALA A 403 -25.93 -13.54 13.52
CA ALA A 403 -25.96 -13.97 12.13
C ALA A 403 -26.81 -15.25 11.96
N GLU A 404 -26.72 -16.21 12.89
CA GLU A 404 -27.54 -17.43 12.88
C GLU A 404 -29.04 -17.10 12.98
N VAL A 405 -29.40 -16.18 13.89
CA VAL A 405 -30.79 -15.71 14.03
C VAL A 405 -31.27 -15.04 12.75
N LEU A 406 -30.46 -14.16 12.16
CA LEU A 406 -30.81 -13.46 10.93
C LEU A 406 -30.99 -14.44 9.77
N ASN A 407 -30.10 -15.43 9.63
CA ASN A 407 -30.21 -16.47 8.61
C ASN A 407 -31.50 -17.28 8.76
N GLY A 408 -31.87 -17.65 9.99
CA GLY A 408 -33.13 -18.35 10.27
C GLY A 408 -34.38 -17.54 9.91
N LEU A 409 -34.33 -16.21 10.02
CA LEU A 409 -35.41 -15.33 9.55
C LEU A 409 -35.42 -15.23 8.02
N LEU A 410 -34.25 -15.02 7.40
CA LEU A 410 -34.12 -14.91 5.94
C LEU A 410 -34.63 -16.16 5.22
N ALA A 411 -34.43 -17.36 5.81
CA ALA A 411 -34.95 -18.62 5.28
C ALA A 411 -36.49 -18.70 5.23
N GLN A 412 -37.21 -17.84 5.97
CA GLN A 412 -38.68 -17.78 5.98
C GLN A 412 -39.23 -16.69 5.05
N VAL A 413 -38.38 -15.78 4.55
CA VAL A 413 -38.79 -14.71 3.65
C VAL A 413 -39.14 -15.30 2.27
N PRO A 414 -40.21 -14.82 1.61
CA PRO A 414 -40.55 -15.27 0.26
C PRO A 414 -39.39 -15.10 -0.73
N ALA A 415 -39.13 -16.12 -1.55
CA ALA A 415 -38.04 -16.09 -2.53
C ALA A 415 -38.13 -14.91 -3.53
N THR A 416 -39.32 -14.35 -3.74
CA THR A 416 -39.55 -13.18 -4.59
C THR A 416 -38.87 -11.91 -4.07
N GLU A 417 -38.48 -11.87 -2.80
CA GLU A 417 -37.80 -10.74 -2.17
C GLU A 417 -36.30 -10.70 -2.48
N PHE A 418 -35.75 -11.76 -3.09
CA PHE A 418 -34.34 -11.86 -3.46
C PHE A 418 -34.21 -11.84 -4.98
N ASN A 419 -34.11 -10.64 -5.56
CA ASN A 419 -34.07 -10.47 -7.00
C ASN A 419 -33.00 -9.46 -7.41
N ALA A 420 -31.88 -9.99 -7.91
CA ALA A 420 -30.76 -9.17 -8.31
C ALA A 420 -31.04 -8.23 -9.51
N ASN A 421 -32.17 -8.37 -10.20
CA ASN A 421 -32.41 -7.76 -11.52
C ASN A 421 -33.59 -6.76 -11.57
N ASP A 422 -34.23 -6.45 -10.44
CA ASP A 422 -35.37 -5.54 -10.40
C ASP A 422 -35.02 -4.07 -10.10
N GLY A 423 -33.74 -3.78 -9.83
CA GLY A 423 -33.25 -2.45 -9.49
C GLY A 423 -33.71 -1.97 -8.10
N LEU A 424 -34.18 -2.88 -7.24
CA LEU A 424 -34.55 -2.61 -5.86
C LEU A 424 -33.55 -3.28 -4.91
N TYR A 425 -33.42 -2.76 -3.69
CA TYR A 425 -32.87 -3.49 -2.55
C TYR A 425 -34.00 -3.65 -1.54
N THR A 426 -34.50 -4.87 -1.39
CA THR A 426 -35.49 -5.19 -0.36
C THR A 426 -34.85 -5.22 1.03
N THR A 427 -35.68 -5.19 2.07
CA THR A 427 -35.22 -5.46 3.45
C THR A 427 -34.53 -6.82 3.53
N ALA A 428 -35.01 -7.83 2.79
CA ALA A 428 -34.39 -9.15 2.77
C ALA A 428 -33.00 -9.15 2.14
N GLU A 429 -32.81 -8.46 1.02
CA GLU A 429 -31.50 -8.37 0.34
C GLU A 429 -30.50 -7.56 1.14
N GLY A 430 -30.93 -6.45 1.74
CA GLY A 430 -30.10 -5.66 2.63
C GLY A 430 -29.69 -6.42 3.90
N ALA A 431 -30.63 -7.16 4.50
CA ALA A 431 -30.33 -8.03 5.62
C ALA A 431 -29.41 -9.20 5.23
N LEU A 432 -29.57 -9.78 4.04
CA LEU A 432 -28.68 -10.79 3.49
C LEU A 432 -27.26 -10.24 3.31
N PHE A 433 -27.11 -8.99 2.85
CA PHE A 433 -25.81 -8.33 2.75
C PHE A 433 -25.09 -8.29 4.11
N ASN A 434 -25.78 -7.86 5.17
CA ASN A 434 -25.20 -7.83 6.52
C ASN A 434 -24.90 -9.23 7.08
N TYR A 435 -25.75 -10.21 6.78
CA TYR A 435 -25.46 -11.61 7.10
C TYR A 435 -24.18 -12.09 6.42
N GLN A 436 -24.01 -11.81 5.12
CA GLN A 436 -22.81 -12.18 4.36
C GLN A 436 -21.56 -11.48 4.90
N LEU A 437 -21.64 -10.21 5.32
CA LEU A 437 -20.54 -9.54 6.01
C LEU A 437 -20.12 -10.28 7.29
N ALA A 438 -21.07 -10.86 8.03
CA ALA A 438 -20.77 -11.62 9.24
C ALA A 438 -20.23 -13.03 8.92
N ALA A 439 -20.86 -13.73 7.97
CA ALA A 439 -20.62 -15.14 7.70
C ALA A 439 -19.45 -15.39 6.74
N ASP A 440 -19.35 -14.59 5.67
CA ASP A 440 -18.36 -14.77 4.61
C ASP A 440 -17.08 -13.96 4.88
N PHE A 441 -17.15 -12.95 5.77
CA PHE A 441 -16.02 -12.12 6.18
C PHE A 441 -15.86 -12.13 7.72
N PRO A 442 -15.38 -13.24 8.32
CA PRO A 442 -15.25 -13.35 9.78
C PRO A 442 -14.39 -12.25 10.43
N ALA A 443 -13.46 -11.66 9.67
CA ALA A 443 -12.65 -10.52 10.11
C ALA A 443 -13.49 -9.26 10.39
N SER A 444 -14.76 -9.19 9.96
CA SER A 444 -15.68 -8.10 10.31
C SER A 444 -15.86 -7.93 11.82
N ALA A 445 -15.73 -9.03 12.58
CA ALA A 445 -15.71 -9.02 14.05
C ALA A 445 -14.49 -8.32 14.65
N VAL A 446 -13.41 -8.16 13.89
CA VAL A 446 -12.21 -7.43 14.31
C VAL A 446 -12.18 -6.03 13.69
N HIS A 447 -12.47 -5.90 12.40
CA HIS A 447 -12.48 -4.60 11.72
C HIS A 447 -13.45 -3.63 12.40
N ASN A 448 -14.67 -4.07 12.71
CA ASN A 448 -15.62 -3.25 13.44
C ASN A 448 -16.71 -4.06 14.15
N PRO A 449 -16.41 -4.61 15.35
CA PRO A 449 -17.38 -5.42 16.10
C PRO A 449 -18.67 -4.66 16.45
N PHE A 450 -18.55 -3.36 16.74
CA PHE A 450 -19.66 -2.54 17.19
C PHE A 450 -20.64 -2.22 16.06
N LEU A 451 -20.12 -1.90 14.87
CA LEU A 451 -20.93 -1.75 13.67
C LEU A 451 -21.64 -3.06 13.34
N MET A 452 -20.92 -4.18 13.31
CA MET A 452 -21.50 -5.47 12.95
C MET A 452 -22.62 -5.91 13.91
N GLU A 453 -22.42 -5.77 15.23
CA GLU A 453 -23.49 -6.05 16.19
C GLU A 453 -24.71 -5.13 15.94
N ALA A 454 -24.48 -3.83 15.70
CA ALA A 454 -25.54 -2.87 15.49
C ALA A 454 -26.35 -3.19 14.22
N LEU A 455 -25.67 -3.47 13.10
CA LEU A 455 -26.26 -3.83 11.83
C LEU A 455 -27.08 -5.11 11.92
N LEU A 456 -26.53 -6.19 12.46
CA LEU A 456 -27.24 -7.47 12.57
C LEU A 456 -28.49 -7.35 13.44
N ARG A 457 -28.39 -6.69 14.61
CA ARG A 457 -29.55 -6.45 15.47
C ARG A 457 -30.63 -5.63 14.77
N ALA A 458 -30.23 -4.62 13.99
CA ALA A 458 -31.18 -3.79 13.24
C ALA A 458 -31.81 -4.57 12.08
N SER A 459 -31.04 -5.36 11.34
CA SER A 459 -31.54 -6.24 10.27
C SER A 459 -32.54 -7.28 10.79
N ILE A 460 -32.26 -7.91 11.94
CA ILE A 460 -33.21 -8.85 12.58
C ILE A 460 -34.54 -8.17 12.88
N ARG A 461 -34.51 -6.96 13.45
CA ARG A 461 -35.72 -6.19 13.76
C ARG A 461 -36.48 -5.82 12.48
N GLN A 462 -35.78 -5.30 11.48
CA GLN A 462 -36.39 -4.86 10.22
C GLN A 462 -37.03 -6.02 9.46
N VAL A 463 -36.34 -7.17 9.35
CA VAL A 463 -36.89 -8.37 8.69
C VAL A 463 -38.12 -8.89 9.43
N ARG A 464 -38.10 -8.92 10.76
CA ARG A 464 -39.29 -9.28 11.54
C ARG A 464 -40.46 -8.35 11.23
N ASP A 465 -40.21 -7.05 11.26
CA ASP A 465 -41.27 -6.05 11.22
C ASP A 465 -41.90 -5.99 9.80
N ASP A 466 -41.08 -6.05 8.74
CA ASP A 466 -41.56 -5.99 7.36
C ASP A 466 -42.23 -7.29 6.88
N TYR A 467 -41.78 -8.45 7.37
CA TYR A 467 -42.29 -9.76 6.95
C TYR A 467 -43.20 -10.44 7.98
N GLY A 468 -43.46 -9.80 9.13
CA GLY A 468 -44.35 -10.32 10.18
C GLY A 468 -43.86 -11.61 10.84
N LEU A 469 -42.54 -11.80 10.95
CA LEU A 469 -41.91 -13.05 11.40
C LEU A 469 -41.59 -13.04 12.90
N ALA A 470 -41.80 -14.16 13.61
CA ALA A 470 -41.37 -14.26 15.00
C ALA A 470 -39.89 -14.69 15.11
N VAL A 471 -39.14 -14.12 16.05
CA VAL A 471 -37.82 -14.64 16.42
C VAL A 471 -38.01 -15.89 17.28
N SER A 472 -37.56 -17.04 16.78
CA SER A 472 -37.66 -18.32 17.50
C SER A 472 -36.52 -18.56 18.50
N SER A 473 -35.47 -17.72 18.48
CA SER A 473 -34.29 -17.87 19.32
C SER A 473 -34.38 -17.10 20.64
N SER A 474 -33.66 -17.56 21.66
CA SER A 474 -33.49 -16.87 22.95
C SER A 474 -32.35 -15.84 22.93
N VAL A 475 -31.76 -15.55 21.76
CA VAL A 475 -30.62 -14.63 21.64
C VAL A 475 -31.10 -13.21 21.92
N SER A 476 -30.47 -12.54 22.88
CA SER A 476 -30.81 -11.16 23.21
C SER A 476 -30.49 -10.23 22.03
N LEU A 477 -31.44 -9.35 21.70
CA LEU A 477 -31.26 -8.26 20.75
C LEU A 477 -30.86 -6.94 21.43
N ASP A 478 -30.45 -6.99 22.69
CA ASP A 478 -29.81 -5.87 23.37
C ASP A 478 -28.34 -5.75 22.95
N ARG A 479 -27.76 -4.57 23.12
CA ARG A 479 -26.34 -4.37 22.84
C ARG A 479 -25.51 -5.08 23.90
N GLN A 480 -24.48 -5.81 23.49
CA GLN A 480 -23.57 -6.52 24.39
C GLN A 480 -22.10 -6.11 24.22
N LEU A 481 -21.72 -5.58 23.05
CA LEU A 481 -20.39 -5.04 22.81
C LEU A 481 -20.39 -3.53 23.12
N GLY A 482 -19.35 -3.08 23.82
CA GLY A 482 -19.17 -1.68 24.20
C GLY A 482 -17.74 -1.21 23.96
N ILE A 483 -17.61 0.08 23.64
CA ILE A 483 -16.33 0.78 23.63
C ILE A 483 -16.03 1.10 25.10
N HIS A 484 -14.91 0.59 25.62
CA HIS A 484 -14.45 0.85 26.98
C HIS A 484 -13.39 1.92 27.02
#